data_AF-A0A933THZ9-F1
#
_entry.id   AF-A0A933THZ9-F1
#
_cell.length_a   1.000
_cell.length_b   1.000
_cell.length_c   1.000
_cell.angle_alpha   90.00
_cell.angle_beta   90.00
_cell.angle_gamma   90.00
#
_symmetry.space_group_name_H-M   'P 1'
#
loop_
_entity.id
_entity.type
_entity.pdbx_description
1 polymer ?
#
loop_
_entity_poly.entity_id
_entity_poly.type
_entity_poly.pdbx_seq_one_letter_code
_entity_poly.pdbx_strand_id
1 'polypeptide(L)'
;MTKRIGIQIGFAGSPAEREEIVKRVQIAEDLGVESVWVAEAWGRDAFSILTQLALSTKKIQLGTAIVNVFSRTPAVLAMTFATLDELSGGRAIIGLGSSGKKVIEHWHGVPFEKPATRLREYVEIINTILRREKLNYDGQVFKLARGFTLQFPAHRDRIPTYIASITPKSMVQTGEIADGWIPVYWPKDKLAEGVNTIMEGAKKAGKTRADITVAPSIVMQITEGGTEEQIRMQARAPIAFYVGRMGTYYYEMLERQGFEAEVAKIKEGWAARDPKAAAAGVSDRMLDQTAIVGPLERCKEELDARRQLGIDLPLIGMPGRDAAEMGRILEKLLA
;
A
#
# COMPACT_ATOMS: atom_id res chain seq x y z
N MET A 1 -15.63 -19.01 -0.68
CA MET A 1 -15.39 -17.56 -0.63
C MET A 1 -14.55 -17.19 -1.83
N THR A 2 -14.94 -16.17 -2.60
CA THR A 2 -14.14 -15.71 -3.75
C THR A 2 -12.79 -15.18 -3.26
N LYS A 3 -11.69 -15.60 -3.90
CA LYS A 3 -10.35 -15.14 -3.55
C LYS A 3 -10.15 -13.69 -4.01
N ARG A 4 -10.03 -12.76 -3.06
CA ARG A 4 -9.80 -11.34 -3.34
C ARG A 4 -8.31 -11.10 -3.62
N ILE A 5 -7.96 -10.38 -4.69
CA ILE A 5 -6.57 -9.96 -4.99
C ILE A 5 -6.59 -8.49 -5.38
N GLY A 6 -5.59 -7.73 -4.91
CA GLY A 6 -5.29 -6.40 -5.40
C GLY A 6 -3.98 -6.40 -6.20
N ILE A 7 -3.90 -5.61 -7.26
CA ILE A 7 -2.67 -5.41 -8.03
C ILE A 7 -2.09 -4.02 -7.79
N GLN A 8 -0.79 -3.94 -7.54
CA GLN A 8 -0.05 -2.69 -7.38
C GLN A 8 0.68 -2.35 -8.68
N ILE A 9 0.59 -1.07 -9.08
CA ILE A 9 1.21 -0.56 -10.29
C ILE A 9 2.36 0.36 -9.93
N GLY A 10 3.51 0.11 -10.56
CA GLY A 10 4.71 0.93 -10.41
C GLY A 10 4.56 2.33 -11.01
N PHE A 11 5.28 3.27 -10.41
CA PHE A 11 5.24 4.72 -10.71
C PHE A 11 6.44 5.18 -11.55
N ALA A 12 7.40 4.30 -11.81
CA ALA A 12 8.58 4.53 -12.62
C ALA A 12 8.56 3.55 -13.81
N GLY A 13 8.50 4.08 -15.02
CA GLY A 13 8.46 3.28 -16.24
C GLY A 13 8.41 4.13 -17.50
N SER A 14 8.67 3.54 -18.66
CA SER A 14 8.61 4.18 -19.97
C SER A 14 7.16 4.59 -20.35
N PRO A 15 6.98 5.45 -21.36
CA PRO A 15 5.65 5.74 -21.91
C PRO A 15 4.91 4.49 -22.43
N ALA A 16 5.64 3.55 -23.03
CA ALA A 16 5.08 2.29 -23.56
C ALA A 16 4.52 1.41 -22.43
N GLU A 17 5.24 1.29 -21.32
CA GLU A 17 4.76 0.58 -20.13
C GLU A 17 3.46 1.20 -19.56
N ARG A 18 3.32 2.53 -19.68
CA ARG A 18 2.10 3.25 -19.26
C ARG A 18 0.90 2.97 -20.16
N GLU A 19 1.10 2.82 -21.46
CA GLU A 19 0.01 2.47 -22.38
C GLU A 19 -0.46 1.03 -22.15
N GLU A 20 0.46 0.12 -21.81
CA GLU A 20 0.10 -1.27 -21.55
C GLU A 20 -0.64 -1.48 -20.22
N ILE A 21 -0.39 -0.63 -19.22
CA ILE A 21 -1.04 -0.69 -17.90
C ILE A 21 -2.57 -0.72 -18.03
N VAL A 22 -3.18 0.12 -18.88
CA VAL A 22 -4.64 0.16 -19.02
C VAL A 22 -5.19 -1.18 -19.51
N LYS A 23 -4.58 -1.74 -20.57
CA LYS A 23 -4.97 -3.04 -21.12
C LYS A 23 -4.83 -4.16 -20.08
N ARG A 24 -3.75 -4.13 -19.30
CA ARG A 24 -3.51 -5.10 -18.23
C ARG A 24 -4.55 -4.98 -17.11
N VAL A 25 -4.91 -3.77 -16.70
CA VAL A 25 -5.95 -3.56 -15.68
C VAL A 25 -7.33 -4.00 -16.18
N GLN A 26 -7.65 -3.80 -17.47
CA GLN A 26 -8.89 -4.30 -18.07
C GLN A 26 -8.96 -5.84 -18.03
N ILE A 27 -7.86 -6.52 -18.39
CA ILE A 27 -7.79 -7.99 -18.27
C ILE A 27 -7.93 -8.43 -16.81
N ALA A 28 -7.26 -7.75 -15.88
CA ALA A 28 -7.38 -8.04 -14.45
C ALA A 28 -8.82 -7.89 -13.96
N GLU A 29 -9.53 -6.84 -14.40
CA GLU A 29 -10.96 -6.62 -14.12
C GLU A 29 -11.83 -7.76 -14.67
N ASP A 30 -11.62 -8.17 -15.93
CA ASP A 30 -12.39 -9.25 -16.56
C ASP A 30 -12.19 -10.60 -15.86
N LEU A 31 -10.99 -10.83 -15.30
CA LEU A 31 -10.66 -12.01 -14.51
C LEU A 31 -11.18 -11.95 -13.06
N GLY A 32 -11.68 -10.80 -12.61
CA GLY A 32 -12.24 -10.63 -11.26
C GLY A 32 -11.24 -10.20 -10.19
N VAL A 33 -10.11 -9.60 -10.57
CA VAL A 33 -9.24 -8.88 -9.61
C VAL A 33 -10.06 -7.76 -8.96
N GLU A 34 -9.98 -7.66 -7.64
CA GLU A 34 -10.85 -6.79 -6.87
C GLU A 34 -10.46 -5.31 -6.99
N SER A 35 -9.16 -5.04 -6.98
CA SER A 35 -8.66 -3.68 -6.85
C SER A 35 -7.31 -3.47 -7.54
N VAL A 36 -7.10 -2.25 -8.02
CA VAL A 36 -5.81 -1.75 -8.52
C VAL A 36 -5.34 -0.60 -7.64
N TRP A 37 -4.06 -0.61 -7.29
CA TRP A 37 -3.48 0.31 -6.33
C TRP A 37 -2.27 1.04 -6.91
N VAL A 38 -2.30 2.37 -6.83
CA VAL A 38 -1.22 3.23 -7.35
C VAL A 38 -0.50 3.90 -6.18
N ALA A 39 0.82 3.72 -6.09
CA ALA A 39 1.64 4.38 -5.08
C ALA A 39 2.12 5.76 -5.57
N GLU A 40 2.27 6.71 -4.65
CA GLU A 40 2.84 8.03 -4.96
C GLU A 40 4.10 8.30 -4.12
N ALA A 41 5.20 8.52 -4.82
CA ALA A 41 6.47 8.97 -4.25
C ALA A 41 7.06 10.07 -5.14
N TRP A 42 8.22 9.86 -5.75
CA TRP A 42 8.86 10.77 -6.71
C TRP A 42 8.70 10.33 -8.18
N GLY A 43 7.67 9.52 -8.46
CA GLY A 43 7.32 9.07 -9.81
C GLY A 43 6.13 9.83 -10.39
N ARG A 44 5.34 9.15 -11.22
CA ARG A 44 4.09 9.69 -11.76
C ARG A 44 3.07 10.02 -10.66
N ASP A 45 2.27 11.05 -10.91
CA ASP A 45 1.12 11.44 -10.07
C ASP A 45 0.07 10.32 -10.03
N ALA A 46 -0.31 9.88 -8.83
CA ALA A 46 -1.19 8.72 -8.68
C ALA A 46 -2.62 8.99 -9.16
N PHE A 47 -3.12 10.21 -8.97
CA PHE A 47 -4.50 10.56 -9.29
C PHE A 47 -4.74 10.65 -10.79
N SER A 48 -3.78 11.17 -11.55
CA SER A 48 -3.83 11.20 -13.02
C SER A 48 -3.93 9.78 -13.60
N ILE A 49 -3.17 8.84 -13.05
CA ILE A 49 -3.25 7.43 -13.43
C ILE A 49 -4.58 6.82 -13.02
N LEU A 50 -5.02 7.05 -11.78
CA LEU A 50 -6.31 6.51 -11.30
C LEU A 50 -7.50 7.07 -12.08
N THR A 51 -7.49 8.33 -12.50
CA THR A 51 -8.51 8.90 -13.38
C THR A 51 -8.50 8.22 -14.76
N GLN A 52 -7.32 7.98 -15.35
CA GLN A 52 -7.22 7.23 -16.61
C GLN A 52 -7.84 5.83 -16.46
N LEU A 53 -7.52 5.13 -15.36
CA LEU A 53 -8.07 3.81 -15.06
C LEU A 53 -9.57 3.87 -14.79
N ALA A 54 -10.07 4.88 -14.07
CA ALA A 54 -11.50 5.07 -13.80
C ALA A 54 -12.32 5.14 -15.10
N LEU A 55 -11.83 5.88 -16.10
CA LEU A 55 -12.48 6.03 -17.39
C LEU A 55 -12.34 4.79 -18.30
N SER A 56 -11.39 3.91 -17.99
CA SER A 56 -11.07 2.73 -18.82
C SER A 56 -11.60 1.41 -18.26
N THR A 57 -12.23 1.43 -17.09
CA THR A 57 -12.68 0.23 -16.33
C THR A 57 -14.07 0.46 -15.73
N LYS A 58 -14.76 -0.61 -15.32
CA LYS A 58 -16.18 -0.53 -14.89
C LYS A 58 -16.48 -1.09 -13.50
N LYS A 59 -15.61 -1.94 -12.94
CA LYS A 59 -15.87 -2.78 -11.75
C LYS A 59 -14.71 -2.73 -10.76
N ILE A 60 -13.47 -2.81 -11.23
CA ILE A 60 -12.28 -2.90 -10.37
C ILE A 60 -12.17 -1.65 -9.48
N GLN A 61 -11.88 -1.85 -8.20
CA GLN A 61 -11.71 -0.76 -7.26
C GLN A 61 -10.38 -0.02 -7.48
N LEU A 62 -10.36 1.27 -7.19
CA LEU A 62 -9.27 2.20 -7.53
C LEU A 62 -8.68 2.77 -6.24
N GLY A 63 -7.55 2.21 -5.82
CA GLY A 63 -6.90 2.56 -4.56
C GLY A 63 -5.58 3.31 -4.73
N THR A 64 -5.17 4.01 -3.68
CA THR A 64 -3.79 4.50 -3.54
C THR A 64 -3.05 3.63 -2.53
N ALA A 65 -1.80 3.22 -2.77
CA ALA A 65 -1.03 2.41 -1.81
C ALA A 65 0.43 2.87 -1.72
N ILE A 66 0.71 4.09 -1.25
CA ILE A 66 -0.21 5.09 -0.67
C ILE A 66 0.02 6.47 -1.29
N VAL A 67 -0.88 7.42 -1.04
CA VAL A 67 -0.56 8.85 -1.13
C VAL A 67 -0.22 9.38 0.27
N ASN A 68 0.72 10.33 0.35
CA ASN A 68 1.24 10.79 1.64
C ASN A 68 0.51 12.02 2.19
N VAL A 69 0.43 12.13 3.52
CA VAL A 69 -0.26 13.24 4.22
C VAL A 69 0.59 14.52 4.36
N PHE A 70 1.54 14.72 3.44
CA PHE A 70 2.43 15.90 3.40
C PHE A 70 2.44 16.59 2.03
N SER A 71 2.22 15.86 0.93
CA SER A 71 2.32 16.39 -0.44
C SER A 71 1.10 17.24 -0.85
N ARG A 72 -0.05 17.01 -0.22
CA ARG A 72 -1.31 17.74 -0.49
C ARG A 72 -2.05 18.01 0.82
N THR A 73 -2.78 19.11 0.91
CA THR A 73 -3.64 19.41 2.08
C THR A 73 -4.78 18.38 2.19
N PRO A 74 -5.37 18.18 3.38
CA PRO A 74 -6.49 17.25 3.54
C PRO A 74 -7.72 17.66 2.71
N ALA A 75 -7.94 18.97 2.53
CA ALA A 75 -9.01 19.47 1.68
C ALA A 75 -8.81 19.12 0.19
N VAL A 76 -7.58 19.23 -0.32
CA VAL A 76 -7.26 18.83 -1.69
C VAL A 76 -7.49 17.32 -1.86
N LEU A 77 -6.97 16.49 -0.95
CA LEU A 77 -7.20 15.04 -1.03
C LEU A 77 -8.69 14.68 -0.96
N ALA A 78 -9.47 15.32 -0.09
CA ALA A 78 -10.90 15.08 0.00
C ALA A 78 -11.61 15.39 -1.32
N MET A 79 -11.32 16.55 -1.94
CA MET A 79 -11.87 16.89 -3.26
C MET A 79 -11.44 15.90 -4.33
N THR A 80 -10.15 15.55 -4.37
CA THR A 80 -9.62 14.61 -5.36
C THR A 80 -10.28 13.23 -5.25
N PHE A 81 -10.45 12.69 -4.04
CA PHE A 81 -11.13 11.42 -3.85
C PHE A 81 -12.64 11.50 -4.12
N ALA A 82 -13.31 12.59 -3.74
CA ALA A 82 -14.72 12.80 -4.08
C ALA A 82 -14.95 12.81 -5.60
N THR A 83 -14.08 13.50 -6.36
CA THR A 83 -14.14 13.53 -7.82
C THR A 83 -13.76 12.18 -8.44
N LEU A 84 -12.72 11.49 -7.94
CA LEU A 84 -12.38 10.16 -8.42
C LEU A 84 -13.51 9.16 -8.16
N ASP A 85 -14.19 9.29 -7.03
CA ASP A 85 -15.32 8.43 -6.66
C ASP A 85 -16.52 8.65 -7.58
N GLU A 86 -16.83 9.92 -7.89
CA GLU A 86 -17.84 10.27 -8.89
C GLU A 86 -17.49 9.70 -10.27
N LEU A 87 -16.28 9.96 -10.78
CA LEU A 87 -15.84 9.52 -12.11
C LEU A 87 -15.80 8.00 -12.23
N SER A 88 -15.52 7.29 -11.13
CA SER A 88 -15.44 5.84 -11.12
C SER A 88 -16.77 5.16 -10.78
N GLY A 89 -17.80 5.90 -10.35
CA GLY A 89 -19.07 5.33 -9.90
C GLY A 89 -18.95 4.55 -8.58
N GLY A 90 -18.25 5.12 -7.59
CA GLY A 90 -18.18 4.55 -6.24
C GLY A 90 -17.07 3.54 -6.02
N ARG A 91 -16.06 3.51 -6.89
CA ARG A 91 -14.98 2.49 -6.86
C ARG A 91 -13.71 2.96 -6.15
N ALA A 92 -13.63 4.20 -5.67
CA ALA A 92 -12.42 4.71 -5.04
C ALA A 92 -12.13 4.05 -3.69
N ILE A 93 -10.84 3.93 -3.34
CA ILE A 93 -10.34 3.59 -2.01
C ILE A 93 -9.23 4.58 -1.63
N ILE A 94 -9.36 5.20 -0.46
CA ILE A 94 -8.35 6.12 0.06
C ILE A 94 -7.26 5.27 0.71
N GLY A 95 -6.00 5.38 0.25
CA GLY A 95 -4.88 4.78 0.96
C GLY A 95 -3.85 5.83 1.36
N LEU A 96 -3.66 5.97 2.66
CA LEU A 96 -2.85 7.01 3.27
C LEU A 96 -1.61 6.44 3.96
N GLY A 97 -0.57 7.27 4.03
CA GLY A 97 0.60 7.01 4.85
C GLY A 97 1.38 8.28 5.13
N SER A 98 2.33 8.21 6.06
CA SER A 98 3.19 9.36 6.37
C SER A 98 4.29 9.58 5.34
N SER A 99 4.63 8.57 4.53
CA SER A 99 5.94 8.48 3.86
C SER A 99 7.11 8.51 4.87
N GLY A 100 8.33 8.67 4.38
CA GLY A 100 9.54 8.80 5.19
C GLY A 100 10.13 10.21 5.12
N LYS A 101 10.74 10.66 6.23
CA LYS A 101 11.36 11.99 6.40
C LYS A 101 12.20 12.43 5.19
N LYS A 102 13.02 11.52 4.64
CA LYS A 102 13.88 11.83 3.49
C LYS A 102 13.10 12.26 2.26
N VAL A 103 12.00 11.57 1.94
CA VAL A 103 11.16 11.93 0.79
C VAL A 103 10.46 13.26 1.08
N ILE A 104 9.88 13.40 2.27
CA ILE A 104 9.11 14.60 2.60
C ILE A 104 9.99 15.86 2.62
N GLU A 105 11.15 15.82 3.27
CA GLU A 105 12.00 17.01 3.40
C GLU A 105 12.86 17.29 2.17
N HIS A 106 13.34 16.27 1.44
CA HIS A 106 14.25 16.49 0.30
C HIS A 106 13.56 16.50 -1.06
N TRP A 107 12.38 15.88 -1.21
CA TRP A 107 11.63 15.90 -2.47
C TRP A 107 10.46 16.90 -2.42
N HIS A 108 9.66 16.89 -1.35
CA HIS A 108 8.53 17.81 -1.21
C HIS A 108 8.89 19.14 -0.53
N GLY A 109 10.06 19.23 0.11
CA GLY A 109 10.56 20.49 0.69
C GLY A 109 9.78 20.98 1.92
N VAL A 110 9.06 20.10 2.62
CA VAL A 110 8.25 20.47 3.80
C VAL A 110 8.72 19.74 5.06
N PRO A 111 8.54 20.31 6.27
CA PRO A 111 8.95 19.67 7.52
C PRO A 111 8.21 18.35 7.78
N PHE A 112 8.95 17.31 8.19
CA PHE A 112 8.38 16.03 8.57
C PHE A 112 7.97 16.03 10.06
N GLU A 113 6.85 16.66 10.38
CA GLU A 113 6.39 16.84 11.76
C GLU A 113 5.04 16.17 12.04
N LYS A 114 4.92 15.60 13.25
CA LYS A 114 3.71 14.99 13.80
C LYS A 114 2.98 14.04 12.82
N PRO A 115 3.67 13.08 12.16
CA PRO A 115 3.07 12.27 11.10
C PRO A 115 1.84 11.48 11.54
N ALA A 116 1.85 10.93 12.77
CA ALA A 116 0.71 10.20 13.31
C ALA A 116 -0.49 11.13 13.55
N THR A 117 -0.28 12.31 14.15
CA THR A 117 -1.34 13.30 14.36
C THR A 117 -1.90 13.77 13.03
N ARG A 118 -1.04 14.16 12.08
CA ARG A 118 -1.45 14.53 10.70
C ARG A 118 -2.38 13.48 10.11
N LEU A 119 -1.98 12.21 10.11
CA LEU A 119 -2.77 11.14 9.52
C LEU A 119 -4.18 11.06 10.11
N ARG A 120 -4.34 11.20 11.42
CA ARG A 120 -5.66 11.26 12.08
C ARG A 120 -6.47 12.46 11.63
N GLU A 121 -5.89 13.65 11.70
CA GLU A 121 -6.59 14.87 11.31
C GLU A 121 -6.99 14.84 9.83
N TYR A 122 -6.19 14.21 8.94
CA TYR A 122 -6.57 13.98 7.55
C TYR A 122 -7.82 13.12 7.42
N VAL A 123 -7.88 11.97 8.11
CA VAL A 123 -9.05 11.08 8.05
C VAL A 123 -10.30 11.79 8.55
N GLU A 124 -10.19 12.53 9.66
CA GLU A 124 -11.31 13.30 10.22
C GLU A 124 -11.79 14.38 9.24
N ILE A 125 -10.88 15.21 8.72
CA ILE A 125 -11.19 16.30 7.79
C ILE A 125 -11.78 15.75 6.47
N ILE A 126 -11.18 14.71 5.90
CA ILE A 126 -11.67 14.09 4.66
C ILE A 126 -13.10 13.59 4.86
N ASN A 127 -13.36 12.87 5.95
CA ASN A 127 -14.69 12.36 6.25
C ASN A 127 -15.73 13.49 6.46
N THR A 128 -15.37 14.58 7.14
CA THR A 128 -16.24 15.77 7.27
C THR A 128 -16.58 16.38 5.91
N ILE A 129 -15.58 16.52 5.03
CA ILE A 129 -15.80 17.08 3.67
C ILE A 129 -16.68 16.16 2.82
N LEU A 130 -16.45 14.84 2.86
CA LEU A 130 -17.22 13.86 2.10
C LEU A 130 -18.70 13.80 2.54
N ARG A 131 -18.97 13.93 3.85
CA ARG A 131 -20.34 14.09 4.38
C ARG A 131 -20.97 15.44 4.07
N ARG A 132 -20.24 16.34 3.40
CA ARG A 132 -20.65 17.73 3.07
C ARG A 132 -20.99 18.57 4.30
N GLU A 133 -20.42 18.22 5.44
CA GLU A 133 -20.55 18.99 6.67
C GLU A 133 -19.73 20.26 6.57
N LYS A 134 -20.10 21.30 7.33
CA LYS A 134 -19.32 22.54 7.42
C LYS A 134 -17.96 22.23 8.03
N LEU A 135 -16.90 22.45 7.26
CA LEU A 135 -15.53 22.22 7.72
C LEU A 135 -15.09 23.33 8.68
N ASN A 136 -15.21 23.05 9.98
CA ASN A 136 -14.54 23.76 11.05
C ASN A 136 -13.72 22.74 11.83
N TYR A 137 -12.41 22.97 11.94
CA TYR A 137 -11.48 22.01 12.51
C TYR A 137 -10.39 22.75 13.30
N ASP A 138 -10.25 22.43 14.59
CA ASP A 138 -9.22 23.02 15.46
C ASP A 138 -8.36 21.90 16.04
N GLY A 139 -7.48 21.36 15.19
CA GLY A 139 -6.52 20.31 15.52
C GLY A 139 -5.16 20.85 15.97
N GLN A 140 -4.23 19.93 16.19
CA GLN A 140 -2.84 20.24 16.51
C GLN A 140 -2.01 20.61 15.29
N VAL A 141 -2.43 20.17 14.09
CA VAL A 141 -1.74 20.45 12.82
C VAL A 141 -2.57 21.37 11.93
N PHE A 142 -3.87 21.15 11.82
CA PHE A 142 -4.76 21.94 11.00
C PHE A 142 -5.70 22.80 11.84
N LYS A 143 -5.78 24.08 11.49
CA LYS A 143 -6.75 25.05 11.99
C LYS A 143 -7.55 25.59 10.81
N LEU A 144 -8.73 25.03 10.57
CA LEU A 144 -9.61 25.35 9.45
C LEU A 144 -10.87 26.01 9.99
N ALA A 145 -11.18 27.19 9.47
CA ALA A 145 -12.33 28.00 9.87
C ALA A 145 -13.18 28.33 8.64
N ARG A 146 -14.27 29.09 8.84
CA ARG A 146 -15.25 29.57 7.83
C ARG A 146 -16.33 28.56 7.43
N GLY A 147 -16.19 27.27 7.74
CA GLY A 147 -17.28 26.30 7.57
C GLY A 147 -17.64 26.03 6.11
N PHE A 148 -16.64 25.96 5.23
CA PHE A 148 -16.86 25.57 3.83
C PHE A 148 -17.42 24.15 3.72
N THR A 149 -18.22 23.89 2.70
CA THR A 149 -18.78 22.58 2.36
C THR A 149 -18.42 22.24 0.92
N LEU A 150 -18.38 20.95 0.57
CA LEU A 150 -18.21 20.53 -0.82
C LEU A 150 -19.35 21.09 -1.70
N GLN A 151 -18.98 21.72 -2.83
CA GLN A 151 -19.94 22.41 -3.71
C GLN A 151 -20.80 21.46 -4.56
N PHE A 152 -20.44 20.18 -4.62
CA PHE A 152 -21.19 19.14 -5.31
C PHE A 152 -21.53 18.00 -4.33
N PRO A 153 -22.58 17.19 -4.61
CA PRO A 153 -22.84 15.99 -3.84
C PRO A 153 -21.72 14.96 -4.06
N ALA A 154 -21.04 14.56 -2.98
CA ALA A 154 -20.14 13.41 -3.05
C ALA A 154 -20.95 12.16 -3.45
N HIS A 155 -20.38 11.32 -4.31
CA HIS A 155 -21.04 10.09 -4.76
C HIS A 155 -21.31 9.14 -3.57
N ARG A 156 -20.35 9.05 -2.65
CA ARG A 156 -20.51 8.45 -1.32
C ARG A 156 -20.13 9.47 -0.26
N ASP A 157 -20.88 9.49 0.84
CA ASP A 157 -20.58 10.31 2.02
C ASP A 157 -19.38 9.77 2.83
N ARG A 158 -18.94 8.55 2.51
CA ARG A 158 -17.76 7.88 3.06
C ARG A 158 -17.10 7.00 2.01
N ILE A 159 -15.78 7.14 1.89
CA ILE A 159 -14.94 6.28 1.05
C ILE A 159 -14.06 5.42 1.98
N PRO A 160 -13.94 4.10 1.76
CA PRO A 160 -13.09 3.24 2.58
C PRO A 160 -11.66 3.77 2.65
N THR A 161 -11.11 3.85 3.86
CA THR A 161 -9.77 4.38 4.12
C THR A 161 -8.83 3.30 4.64
N TYR A 162 -7.74 3.08 3.94
CA TYR A 162 -6.70 2.11 4.25
C TYR A 162 -5.44 2.86 4.65
N ILE A 163 -4.69 2.36 5.63
CA ILE A 163 -3.49 3.04 6.12
C ILE A 163 -2.29 2.10 6.11
N ALA A 164 -1.18 2.58 5.53
CA ALA A 164 0.12 1.96 5.69
C ALA A 164 0.74 2.35 7.03
N SER A 165 0.92 1.38 7.92
CA SER A 165 1.47 1.58 9.27
C SER A 165 2.28 0.38 9.74
N ILE A 166 3.46 0.61 10.32
CA ILE A 166 4.41 -0.45 10.74
C ILE A 166 5.00 -0.25 12.15
N THR A 167 4.67 0.86 12.82
CA THR A 167 5.05 1.08 14.23
C THR A 167 3.87 0.74 15.14
N PRO A 168 4.09 0.19 16.35
CA PRO A 168 3.00 -0.21 17.25
C PRO A 168 1.98 0.91 17.48
N LYS A 169 2.46 2.12 17.80
CA LYS A 169 1.60 3.30 18.00
C LYS A 169 0.79 3.66 16.75
N SER A 170 1.41 3.62 15.56
CA SER A 170 0.70 3.89 14.31
C SER A 170 -0.34 2.82 13.99
N MET A 171 -0.08 1.55 14.33
CA MET A 171 -0.99 0.44 14.08
C MET A 171 -2.23 0.51 14.98
N VAL A 172 -2.06 0.80 16.27
CA VAL A 172 -3.21 1.06 17.16
C VAL A 172 -4.06 2.21 16.61
N GLN A 173 -3.43 3.33 16.20
CA GLN A 173 -4.18 4.41 15.56
C GLN A 173 -4.89 3.97 14.27
N THR A 174 -4.24 3.18 13.41
CA THR A 174 -4.86 2.65 12.18
C THR A 174 -6.15 1.91 12.49
N GLY A 175 -6.16 1.05 13.51
CA GLY A 175 -7.38 0.35 13.93
C GLY A 175 -8.52 1.29 14.34
N GLU A 176 -8.18 2.40 15.01
CA GLU A 176 -9.19 3.39 15.43
C GLU A 176 -9.82 4.09 14.22
N ILE A 177 -9.01 4.55 13.25
CA ILE A 177 -9.47 5.51 12.23
C ILE A 177 -9.69 4.94 10.83
N ALA A 178 -9.17 3.75 10.53
CA ALA A 178 -9.20 3.17 9.18
C ALA A 178 -10.14 1.97 9.05
N ASP A 179 -10.40 1.59 7.80
CA ASP A 179 -11.14 0.39 7.35
C ASP A 179 -10.18 -0.71 6.86
N GLY A 180 -8.89 -0.40 6.75
CA GLY A 180 -7.90 -1.36 6.28
C GLY A 180 -6.48 -1.02 6.68
N TRP A 181 -5.65 -2.05 6.78
CA TRP A 181 -4.24 -1.97 7.12
C TRP A 181 -3.39 -2.47 5.95
N ILE A 182 -2.42 -1.65 5.51
CA ILE A 182 -1.48 -1.98 4.43
C ILE A 182 -0.07 -2.17 5.03
N PRO A 183 0.26 -3.34 5.58
CA PRO A 183 1.64 -3.66 5.93
C PRO A 183 2.49 -3.88 4.68
N VAL A 184 3.78 -3.59 4.79
CA VAL A 184 4.78 -3.90 3.76
C VAL A 184 5.99 -4.56 4.43
N TYR A 185 6.54 -5.60 3.81
CA TYR A 185 7.62 -6.43 4.36
C TYR A 185 7.35 -7.01 5.74
N TRP A 186 6.06 -7.17 6.10
CA TRP A 186 5.69 -7.76 7.38
C TRP A 186 5.91 -9.28 7.34
N PRO A 187 6.67 -9.87 8.30
CA PRO A 187 6.88 -11.31 8.36
C PRO A 187 5.57 -12.08 8.49
N LYS A 188 5.38 -13.15 7.70
CA LYS A 188 4.11 -13.90 7.68
C LYS A 188 3.79 -14.54 9.04
N ASP A 189 4.79 -15.07 9.73
CA ASP A 189 4.65 -15.63 11.09
C ASP A 189 4.25 -14.60 12.15
N LYS A 190 4.51 -13.30 11.90
CA LYS A 190 4.16 -12.18 12.77
C LYS A 190 2.86 -11.49 12.41
N LEU A 191 2.15 -11.97 11.40
CA LEU A 191 0.93 -11.31 10.92
C LEU A 191 -0.16 -11.27 12.00
N ALA A 192 -0.38 -12.38 12.71
CA ALA A 192 -1.38 -12.46 13.77
C ALA A 192 -1.13 -11.44 14.90
N GLU A 193 0.14 -11.28 15.32
CA GLU A 193 0.55 -10.27 16.30
C GLU A 193 0.26 -8.84 15.80
N GLY A 194 0.55 -8.59 14.51
CA GLY A 194 0.24 -7.30 13.87
C GLY A 194 -1.26 -7.01 13.81
N VAL A 195 -2.07 -7.99 13.43
CA VAL A 195 -3.54 -7.88 13.42
C VAL A 195 -4.06 -7.61 14.82
N ASN A 196 -3.53 -8.28 15.85
CA ASN A 196 -3.92 -8.02 17.25
C ASN A 196 -3.67 -6.56 17.65
N THR A 197 -2.53 -6.00 17.27
CA THR A 197 -2.19 -4.59 17.52
C THR A 197 -3.16 -3.63 16.82
N ILE A 198 -3.55 -3.93 15.58
CA ILE A 198 -4.60 -3.15 14.87
C ILE A 198 -5.94 -3.27 15.63
N MET A 199 -6.28 -4.47 16.08
CA MET A 199 -7.55 -4.73 16.79
C MET A 199 -7.62 -4.04 18.16
N GLU A 200 -6.51 -3.77 18.83
CA GLU A 200 -6.50 -2.92 20.04
C GLU A 200 -7.09 -1.54 19.78
N GLY A 201 -6.77 -0.94 18.63
CA GLY A 201 -7.35 0.32 18.19
C GLY A 201 -8.79 0.19 17.72
N ALA A 202 -9.06 -0.83 16.90
CA ALA A 202 -10.39 -1.07 16.35
C ALA A 202 -11.45 -1.20 17.47
N LYS A 203 -11.13 -1.95 18.53
CA LYS A 203 -12.02 -2.12 19.69
C LYS A 203 -12.36 -0.80 20.38
N LYS A 204 -11.42 0.14 20.49
CA LYS A 204 -11.68 1.48 21.08
C LYS A 204 -12.64 2.30 20.24
N ALA A 205 -12.66 2.07 18.93
CA ALA A 205 -13.58 2.70 17.99
C ALA A 205 -14.88 1.90 17.80
N GLY A 206 -15.14 0.86 18.61
CA GLY A 206 -16.32 0.01 18.49
C GLY A 206 -16.33 -0.90 17.25
N LYS A 207 -15.18 -1.08 16.60
CA LYS A 207 -15.03 -1.92 15.40
C LYS A 207 -14.67 -3.36 15.76
N THR A 208 -15.06 -4.26 14.88
CA THR A 208 -14.78 -5.70 14.91
C THR A 208 -13.75 -6.07 13.83
N ARG A 209 -13.33 -7.35 13.80
CA ARG A 209 -12.41 -7.85 12.76
C ARG A 209 -13.00 -7.71 11.35
N ALA A 210 -14.33 -7.77 11.21
CA ALA A 210 -15.00 -7.65 9.92
C ALA A 210 -14.90 -6.22 9.33
N ASP A 211 -14.69 -5.22 10.19
CA ASP A 211 -14.58 -3.81 9.79
C ASP A 211 -13.17 -3.42 9.32
N ILE A 212 -12.19 -4.32 9.45
CA ILE A 212 -10.78 -4.08 9.11
C ILE A 212 -10.35 -5.06 8.02
N THR A 213 -9.99 -4.55 6.85
CA THR A 213 -9.36 -5.35 5.80
C THR A 213 -7.84 -5.39 5.99
N VAL A 214 -7.27 -6.59 6.13
CA VAL A 214 -5.82 -6.82 6.17
C VAL A 214 -5.31 -6.96 4.74
N ALA A 215 -4.64 -5.92 4.24
CA ALA A 215 -4.25 -5.77 2.85
C ALA A 215 -2.72 -5.62 2.64
N PRO A 216 -1.93 -6.66 2.91
CA PRO A 216 -0.48 -6.61 2.84
C PRO A 216 0.01 -6.34 1.41
N SER A 217 0.96 -5.42 1.26
CA SER A 217 1.80 -5.31 0.07
C SER A 217 2.85 -6.42 0.08
N ILE A 218 2.70 -7.36 -0.83
CA ILE A 218 3.52 -8.56 -0.94
C ILE A 218 4.39 -8.46 -2.18
N VAL A 219 5.71 -8.48 -1.98
CA VAL A 219 6.64 -8.72 -3.09
C VAL A 219 6.45 -10.16 -3.54
N MET A 220 5.88 -10.33 -4.73
CA MET A 220 5.72 -11.62 -5.38
C MET A 220 6.58 -11.65 -6.65
N GLN A 221 7.44 -12.65 -6.78
CA GLN A 221 8.32 -12.84 -7.93
C GLN A 221 8.17 -14.27 -8.45
N ILE A 222 7.62 -14.42 -9.65
CA ILE A 222 7.39 -15.72 -10.29
C ILE A 222 8.64 -16.11 -11.08
N THR A 223 9.12 -17.35 -10.91
CA THR A 223 10.41 -17.76 -11.47
C THR A 223 10.40 -18.09 -12.96
N GLU A 224 9.29 -17.87 -13.66
CA GLU A 224 9.22 -18.09 -15.10
C GLU A 224 10.06 -17.02 -15.83
N GLY A 225 11.10 -17.44 -16.55
CA GLY A 225 11.98 -16.54 -17.32
C GLY A 225 13.35 -16.25 -16.69
N GLY A 226 13.73 -16.93 -15.61
CA GLY A 226 15.09 -16.84 -15.03
C GLY A 226 15.40 -17.97 -14.06
N THR A 227 16.63 -18.02 -13.54
CA THR A 227 16.98 -18.97 -12.48
C THR A 227 16.39 -18.52 -11.13
N GLU A 228 16.09 -19.47 -10.24
CA GLU A 228 15.58 -19.16 -8.90
C GLU A 228 16.50 -18.19 -8.14
N GLU A 229 17.83 -18.38 -8.25
CA GLU A 229 18.80 -17.51 -7.60
C GLU A 229 18.74 -16.06 -8.10
N GLN A 230 18.66 -15.84 -9.42
CA GLN A 230 18.53 -14.51 -10.01
C GLN A 230 17.27 -13.80 -9.51
N ILE A 231 16.15 -14.52 -9.46
CA ILE A 231 14.84 -13.95 -9.13
C ILE A 231 14.73 -13.71 -7.62
N ARG A 232 15.30 -14.58 -6.79
CA ARG A 232 15.45 -14.32 -5.34
C ARG A 232 16.32 -13.09 -5.11
N MET A 233 17.43 -12.90 -5.85
CA MET A 233 18.26 -11.70 -5.73
C MET A 233 17.48 -10.43 -6.12
N GLN A 234 16.68 -10.47 -7.18
CA GLN A 234 15.80 -9.36 -7.57
C GLN A 234 14.77 -9.04 -6.48
N ALA A 235 14.23 -10.05 -5.79
CA ALA A 235 13.30 -9.87 -4.68
C ALA A 235 13.97 -9.28 -3.41
N ARG A 236 15.26 -9.59 -3.17
CA ARG A 236 16.03 -9.03 -2.04
C ARG A 236 16.34 -7.54 -2.19
N ALA A 237 16.62 -7.10 -3.41
CA ALA A 237 17.02 -5.72 -3.69
C ALA A 237 16.06 -4.64 -3.14
N PRO A 238 14.72 -4.70 -3.38
CA PRO A 238 13.81 -3.70 -2.81
C PRO A 238 13.74 -3.77 -1.28
N ILE A 239 13.78 -4.96 -0.68
CA ILE A 239 13.79 -5.12 0.79
C ILE A 239 15.02 -4.41 1.37
N ALA A 240 16.21 -4.69 0.82
CA ALA A 240 17.46 -4.07 1.26
C ALA A 240 17.45 -2.54 1.08
N PHE A 241 16.88 -2.05 -0.03
CA PHE A 241 16.72 -0.62 -0.26
C PHE A 241 15.86 0.05 0.82
N TYR A 242 14.69 -0.52 1.15
CA TYR A 242 13.82 0.04 2.18
C TYR A 242 14.47 0.02 3.57
N VAL A 243 15.11 -1.10 3.94
CA VAL A 243 15.83 -1.25 5.22
C VAL A 243 16.98 -0.24 5.36
N GLY A 244 17.78 -0.05 4.31
CA GLY A 244 18.99 0.77 4.43
C GLY A 244 18.83 2.24 4.01
N ARG A 245 17.86 2.57 3.15
CA ARG A 245 17.80 3.88 2.49
C ARG A 245 16.56 4.70 2.85
N MET A 246 15.46 4.07 3.25
CA MET A 246 14.15 4.73 3.43
C MET A 246 13.83 5.13 4.89
N GLY A 247 14.85 5.52 5.66
CA GLY A 247 14.69 5.96 7.05
C GLY A 247 14.81 4.82 8.04
N THR A 248 14.29 4.99 9.25
CA THR A 248 14.51 4.02 10.35
C THR A 248 13.39 3.01 10.52
N TYR A 249 12.16 3.37 10.11
CA TYR A 249 10.95 2.60 10.41
C TYR A 249 10.99 1.15 9.93
N TYR A 250 11.56 0.88 8.76
CA TYR A 250 11.61 -0.47 8.19
C TYR A 250 12.60 -1.37 8.92
N TYR A 251 13.80 -0.88 9.20
CA TYR A 251 14.79 -1.69 9.92
C TYR A 251 14.37 -1.88 11.38
N GLU A 252 13.83 -0.85 12.04
CA GLU A 252 13.32 -0.98 13.42
C GLU A 252 12.13 -1.95 13.49
N MET A 253 11.28 -1.97 12.45
CA MET A 253 10.20 -2.96 12.34
C MET A 253 10.77 -4.37 12.27
N LEU A 254 11.75 -4.61 11.40
CA LEU A 254 12.32 -5.95 11.20
C LEU A 254 13.16 -6.41 12.40
N GLU A 255 13.90 -5.50 13.05
CA GLU A 255 14.60 -5.77 14.32
C GLU A 255 13.61 -6.24 15.39
N ARG A 256 12.49 -5.53 15.61
CA ARG A 256 11.44 -5.96 16.56
C ARG A 256 10.85 -7.35 16.25
N GLN A 257 11.01 -7.83 15.02
CA GLN A 257 10.49 -9.12 14.56
C GLN A 257 11.57 -10.22 14.47
N GLY A 258 12.78 -9.98 15.01
CA GLY A 258 13.82 -10.98 15.14
C GLY A 258 14.75 -11.13 13.92
N PHE A 259 14.94 -10.04 13.17
CA PHE A 259 15.83 -9.94 12.00
C PHE A 259 17.00 -8.97 12.20
N GLU A 260 17.45 -8.78 13.45
CA GLU A 260 18.53 -7.86 13.81
C GLU A 260 19.84 -8.20 13.05
N ALA A 261 20.15 -9.48 12.90
CA ALA A 261 21.35 -9.94 12.20
C ALA A 261 21.31 -9.62 10.70
N GLU A 262 20.17 -9.85 10.04
CA GLU A 262 19.97 -9.49 8.63
C GLU A 262 20.02 -7.97 8.43
N VAL A 263 19.37 -7.20 9.30
CA VAL A 263 19.40 -5.73 9.27
C VAL A 263 20.83 -5.20 9.37
N ALA A 264 21.66 -5.75 10.27
CA ALA A 264 23.06 -5.37 10.40
C ALA A 264 23.84 -5.57 9.10
N LYS A 265 23.73 -6.76 8.49
CA LYS A 265 24.39 -7.08 7.21
C LYS A 265 23.94 -6.19 6.06
N ILE A 266 22.64 -5.88 5.98
CA ILE A 266 22.11 -4.96 4.96
C ILE A 266 22.74 -3.57 5.13
N LYS A 267 22.83 -3.07 6.37
CA LYS A 267 23.43 -1.76 6.66
C LYS A 267 24.93 -1.74 6.36
N GLU A 268 25.67 -2.80 6.64
CA GLU A 268 27.08 -2.96 6.26
C GLU A 268 27.28 -2.85 4.74
N GLY A 269 26.46 -3.55 3.95
CA GLY A 269 26.52 -3.45 2.48
C GLY A 269 26.28 -2.03 1.97
N TRP A 270 25.31 -1.31 2.54
CA TRP A 270 25.08 0.09 2.19
C TRP A 270 26.21 1.02 2.64
N ALA A 271 26.81 0.79 3.81
CA ALA A 271 27.96 1.55 4.29
C ALA A 271 29.18 1.36 3.37
N ALA A 272 29.36 0.15 2.84
CA ALA A 272 30.38 -0.18 1.84
C ALA A 272 30.04 0.34 0.42
N ARG A 273 28.90 1.01 0.23
CA ARG A 273 28.37 1.43 -1.08
C ARG A 273 28.23 0.28 -2.08
N ASP A 274 27.91 -0.91 -1.57
CA ASP A 274 27.68 -2.11 -2.37
C ASP A 274 26.20 -2.54 -2.26
N PRO A 275 25.36 -2.15 -3.22
CA PRO A 275 23.95 -2.55 -3.24
C PRO A 275 23.76 -4.06 -3.36
N LYS A 276 24.69 -4.79 -3.98
CA LYS A 276 24.59 -6.25 -4.12
C LYS A 276 24.88 -6.92 -2.78
N ALA A 277 25.92 -6.47 -2.07
CA ALA A 277 26.18 -6.94 -0.71
C ALA A 277 25.02 -6.61 0.24
N ALA A 278 24.44 -5.41 0.12
CA ALA A 278 23.26 -5.04 0.90
C ALA A 278 22.06 -5.98 0.61
N ALA A 279 21.80 -6.29 -0.67
CA ALA A 279 20.77 -7.26 -1.05
C ALA A 279 21.09 -8.68 -0.52
N ALA A 280 22.35 -9.11 -0.57
CA ALA A 280 22.78 -10.40 -0.04
C ALA A 280 22.64 -10.49 1.51
N GLY A 281 22.57 -9.36 2.21
CA GLY A 281 22.25 -9.31 3.64
C GLY A 281 20.83 -9.78 3.99
N VAL A 282 19.91 -9.76 3.01
CA VAL A 282 18.56 -10.36 3.17
C VAL A 282 18.69 -11.88 3.07
N SER A 283 18.64 -12.56 4.21
CA SER A 283 18.73 -14.02 4.29
C SER A 283 17.56 -14.70 3.59
N ASP A 284 17.68 -15.99 3.27
CA ASP A 284 16.56 -16.79 2.74
C ASP A 284 15.39 -16.82 3.72
N ARG A 285 15.67 -16.93 5.02
CA ARG A 285 14.66 -16.85 6.07
C ARG A 285 13.89 -15.54 5.99
N MET A 286 14.58 -14.40 5.92
CA MET A 286 13.94 -13.09 5.84
C MET A 286 13.14 -12.93 4.54
N LEU A 287 13.69 -13.39 3.42
CA LEU A 287 13.01 -13.33 2.13
C LEU A 287 11.72 -14.16 2.15
N ASP A 288 11.76 -15.41 2.62
CA ASP A 288 10.60 -16.30 2.63
C ASP A 288 9.51 -15.86 3.64
N GLN A 289 9.89 -15.08 4.66
CA GLN A 289 8.95 -14.48 5.61
C GLN A 289 8.27 -13.23 5.04
N THR A 290 8.97 -12.42 4.24
CA THR A 290 8.51 -11.09 3.81
C THR A 290 8.06 -10.99 2.36
N ALA A 291 8.39 -11.99 1.53
CA ALA A 291 8.06 -12.07 0.11
C ALA A 291 7.53 -13.47 -0.27
N ILE A 292 7.11 -13.60 -1.53
CA ILE A 292 6.75 -14.87 -2.17
C ILE A 292 7.59 -14.99 -3.43
N VAL A 293 8.47 -15.99 -3.49
CA VAL A 293 9.35 -16.19 -4.65
C VAL A 293 9.35 -17.67 -5.03
N GLY A 294 9.09 -17.96 -6.30
CA GLY A 294 9.12 -19.33 -6.81
C GLY A 294 8.31 -19.54 -8.08
N PRO A 295 8.16 -20.79 -8.53
CA PRO A 295 7.26 -21.13 -9.62
C PRO A 295 5.82 -20.72 -9.31
N LEU A 296 5.00 -20.49 -10.33
CA LEU A 296 3.62 -20.00 -10.17
C LEU A 296 2.80 -20.85 -9.20
N GLU A 297 2.92 -22.18 -9.23
CA GLU A 297 2.23 -23.08 -8.30
C GLU A 297 2.63 -22.82 -6.84
N ARG A 298 3.93 -22.71 -6.55
CA ARG A 298 4.43 -22.38 -5.21
C ARG A 298 3.96 -21.00 -4.76
N CYS A 299 3.95 -20.02 -5.67
CA CYS A 299 3.45 -18.68 -5.36
C CYS A 299 1.96 -18.69 -4.98
N LYS A 300 1.15 -19.50 -5.68
CA LYS A 300 -0.26 -19.70 -5.36
C LYS A 300 -0.43 -20.37 -3.99
N GLU A 301 0.29 -21.46 -3.73
CA GLU A 301 0.25 -22.19 -2.46
C GLU A 301 0.64 -21.29 -1.28
N GLU A 302 1.72 -20.53 -1.40
CA GLU A 302 2.16 -19.58 -0.37
C GLU A 302 1.17 -18.43 -0.17
N LEU A 303 0.54 -17.94 -1.24
CA LEU A 303 -0.50 -16.92 -1.14
C LEU A 303 -1.74 -17.47 -0.40
N ASP A 304 -2.17 -18.69 -0.73
CA ASP A 304 -3.28 -19.37 -0.08
C ASP A 304 -2.96 -19.68 1.40
N ALA A 305 -1.75 -20.13 1.72
CA ALA A 305 -1.29 -20.32 3.10
C ALA A 305 -1.29 -19.01 3.89
N ARG A 306 -0.83 -17.91 3.28
CA ARG A 306 -0.85 -16.57 3.87
C ARG A 306 -2.27 -16.05 4.13
N ARG A 307 -3.27 -16.42 3.34
CA ARG A 307 -4.69 -16.11 3.62
C ARG A 307 -5.17 -16.76 4.92
N GLN A 308 -4.74 -17.98 5.20
CA GLN A 308 -5.10 -18.68 6.44
C GLN A 308 -4.55 -17.98 7.70
N LEU A 309 -3.53 -17.12 7.55
CA LEU A 309 -2.98 -16.28 8.63
C LEU A 309 -3.77 -14.98 8.87
N GLY A 310 -4.87 -14.76 8.14
CA GLY A 310 -5.77 -13.61 8.34
C GLY A 310 -5.60 -12.48 7.31
N ILE A 311 -5.01 -12.77 6.15
CA ILE A 311 -4.95 -11.83 5.01
C ILE A 311 -6.28 -11.86 4.26
N ASP A 312 -6.88 -10.69 4.07
CA ASP A 312 -8.13 -10.54 3.32
C ASP A 312 -7.86 -10.21 1.85
N LEU A 313 -6.98 -9.24 1.60
CA LEU A 313 -6.72 -8.66 0.28
C LEU A 313 -5.21 -8.52 0.03
N PRO A 314 -4.51 -9.58 -0.40
CA PRO A 314 -3.10 -9.45 -0.76
C PRO A 314 -2.94 -8.49 -1.94
N LEU A 315 -2.07 -7.50 -1.77
CA LEU A 315 -1.68 -6.55 -2.81
C LEU A 315 -0.36 -7.02 -3.42
N ILE A 316 -0.41 -7.56 -4.64
CA ILE A 316 0.77 -8.05 -5.35
C ILE A 316 1.19 -7.07 -6.44
N GLY A 317 2.48 -7.02 -6.79
CA GLY A 317 2.91 -6.30 -7.99
C GLY A 317 2.22 -6.86 -9.24
N MET A 318 1.97 -6.02 -10.24
CA MET A 318 1.44 -6.45 -11.54
C MET A 318 2.30 -7.60 -12.10
N PRO A 319 1.77 -8.83 -12.20
CA PRO A 319 2.57 -9.98 -12.60
C PRO A 319 2.72 -10.04 -14.12
N GLY A 320 3.67 -10.85 -14.59
CA GLY A 320 3.90 -11.07 -16.01
C GLY A 320 4.56 -9.89 -16.73
N ARG A 321 5.24 -10.21 -17.82
CA ARG A 321 5.98 -9.25 -18.67
C ARG A 321 5.10 -8.63 -19.73
N ASP A 322 3.97 -9.24 -20.04
CA ASP A 322 2.95 -8.76 -20.97
C ASP A 322 1.53 -9.10 -20.48
N ALA A 323 0.54 -8.55 -21.16
CA ALA A 323 -0.88 -8.78 -20.90
C ALA A 323 -1.33 -10.26 -20.92
N ALA A 324 -0.75 -11.10 -21.80
CA ALA A 324 -1.16 -12.49 -21.93
C ALA A 324 -0.59 -13.35 -20.80
N GLU A 325 0.70 -13.16 -20.49
CA GLU A 325 1.37 -13.80 -19.37
C GLU A 325 0.71 -13.41 -18.03
N MET A 326 0.38 -12.13 -17.86
CA MET A 326 -0.36 -11.65 -16.69
C MET A 326 -1.72 -12.33 -16.56
N GLY A 327 -2.48 -12.45 -17.65
CA GLY A 327 -3.79 -13.10 -17.66
C GLY A 327 -3.72 -14.54 -17.14
N ARG A 328 -2.81 -15.35 -17.70
CA ARG A 328 -2.58 -16.73 -17.26
C ARG A 328 -2.19 -16.83 -15.77
N ILE A 329 -1.32 -15.93 -15.31
CA ILE A 329 -0.91 -15.90 -13.90
C ILE A 329 -2.10 -15.58 -13.00
N LEU A 330 -2.89 -14.54 -13.33
CA LEU A 330 -4.03 -14.11 -12.52
C LEU A 330 -5.14 -15.17 -12.50
N GLU A 331 -5.45 -15.81 -13.63
CA GLU A 331 -6.38 -16.95 -13.69
C GLU A 331 -5.98 -18.04 -12.70
N LYS A 332 -4.69 -18.39 -12.66
CA LYS A 332 -4.18 -19.40 -11.75
C LYS A 332 -4.23 -18.96 -10.29
N LEU A 333 -3.92 -17.71 -9.98
CA LEU A 333 -3.94 -17.18 -8.60
C LEU A 333 -5.37 -17.01 -8.06
N LEU A 334 -6.34 -16.77 -8.93
CA LEU A 334 -7.75 -16.57 -8.56
C LEU A 334 -8.54 -17.89 -8.45
N ALA A 335 -8.04 -18.97 -9.03
CA ALA A 335 -8.58 -20.34 -8.88
C ALA A 335 -8.43 -20.90 -7.46
#